data_AF-A0A941TLN7-F1
#
_entry.id   AF-A0A941TLN7-F1
#
_cell.length_a   1.000
_cell.length_b   1.000
_cell.length_c   1.000
_cell.angle_alpha   90.00
_cell.angle_beta   90.00
_cell.angle_gamma   90.00
#
_symmetry.space_group_name_H-M   'P 1'
#
loop_
_entity.id
_entity.type
_entity.pdbx_description
1 polymer ?
#
loop_
_entity_poly.entity_id
_entity_poly.type
_entity_poly.pdbx_seq_one_letter_code
_entity_poly.pdbx_strand_id
1 'polypeptide(L)'
;MTERTIAITGGDAGYFELMRDCIGSLQATEEGRALALGILDCGLTEEQRQWCRERGAVLVVPAWDFDFPGRDELRDGYKALTARPFLPRYFPGFDLYLWIDGDCWVQQGDALALFQQAARTGRLAVAPEIHRSMRHYQHAWTEFSTINGAAFESCFDRDTAERLVRYPLINAGVFALAADAPHWQGWADLLGEALQRSPDMTDQIALNVLVYDKGFAHEPLPSRCNWPVHHATPAWDAARSLFVEPAMPYDPLGILHLTIYTKRLAALDVRELGGPHAGEVRGRSLRWPGRTAI
;
A
#
# COMPACT_ATOMS: atom_id res chain seq x y z
N MET A 1 25.28 -16.32 3.08
CA MET A 1 24.60 -15.46 4.08
C MET A 1 23.12 -15.72 3.96
N THR A 2 22.37 -15.73 5.06
CA THR A 2 20.91 -15.86 5.00
C THR A 2 20.32 -14.55 4.51
N GLU A 3 19.43 -14.60 3.51
CA GLU A 3 18.72 -13.43 2.98
C GLU A 3 17.97 -12.71 4.11
N ARG A 4 18.09 -11.38 4.17
CA ARG A 4 17.39 -10.53 5.13
C ARG A 4 16.37 -9.66 4.42
N THR A 5 15.14 -9.69 4.91
CA THR A 5 14.05 -8.85 4.40
C THR A 5 13.52 -7.93 5.50
N ILE A 6 13.19 -6.70 5.14
CA ILE A 6 12.54 -5.73 6.03
C ILE A 6 11.18 -5.33 5.48
N ALA A 7 10.16 -5.35 6.34
CA ALA A 7 8.87 -4.70 6.12
C ALA A 7 8.91 -3.30 6.73
N ILE A 8 8.49 -2.30 5.96
CA ILE A 8 8.56 -0.89 6.33
C ILE A 8 7.17 -0.27 6.19
N THR A 9 6.73 0.40 7.24
CA THR A 9 5.55 1.30 7.24
C THR A 9 5.98 2.66 7.78
N GLY A 10 5.14 3.69 7.64
CA GLY A 10 5.45 5.02 8.13
C GLY A 10 4.23 5.88 8.37
N GLY A 11 4.40 6.95 9.13
CA GLY A 11 3.35 7.91 9.43
C GLY A 11 3.68 8.82 10.59
N ASP A 12 2.76 9.74 10.86
CA ASP A 12 2.80 10.67 11.99
C ASP A 12 1.92 10.19 13.16
N ALA A 13 1.90 10.95 14.25
CA ALA A 13 1.12 10.61 15.43
C ALA A 13 -0.39 10.47 15.18
N GLY A 14 -0.95 11.18 14.20
CA GLY A 14 -2.37 11.09 13.84
C GLY A 14 -2.70 9.83 13.03
N TYR A 15 -1.71 9.30 12.29
CA TYR A 15 -1.83 8.07 11.52
C TYR A 15 -1.52 6.80 12.33
N PHE A 16 -1.01 6.96 13.56
CA PHE A 16 -0.48 5.86 14.36
C PHE A 16 -1.47 4.73 14.63
N GLU A 17 -2.75 5.02 14.84
CA GLU A 17 -3.74 3.95 15.08
C GLU A 17 -3.88 3.00 13.89
N LEU A 18 -3.73 3.51 12.66
CA LEU A 18 -3.72 2.68 11.46
C LEU A 18 -2.41 1.87 11.42
N MET A 19 -1.26 2.53 11.61
CA MET A 19 0.04 1.84 11.69
C MET A 19 0.05 0.73 12.74
N ARG A 20 -0.60 0.95 13.89
CA ARG A 20 -0.75 -0.03 14.96
C ARG A 20 -1.44 -1.30 14.48
N ASP A 21 -2.52 -1.14 13.72
CA ASP A 21 -3.28 -2.24 13.13
C ASP A 21 -2.47 -2.96 12.04
N CYS A 22 -1.77 -2.21 11.19
CA CYS A 22 -0.85 -2.75 10.19
C CYS A 22 0.25 -3.62 10.84
N ILE A 23 0.97 -3.07 11.82
CA ILE A 23 2.04 -3.77 12.55
C ILE A 23 1.49 -5.00 13.29
N GLY A 24 0.35 -4.85 13.98
CA GLY A 24 -0.30 -5.96 14.68
C GLY A 24 -0.67 -7.11 13.74
N SER A 25 -1.18 -6.78 12.56
CA SER A 25 -1.55 -7.77 11.55
C SER A 25 -0.36 -8.46 10.89
N LEU A 26 0.72 -7.72 10.58
CA LEU A 26 1.99 -8.27 10.11
C LEU A 26 2.50 -9.33 11.12
N GLN A 27 2.56 -8.95 12.39
CA GLN A 27 3.07 -9.81 13.47
C GLN A 27 2.12 -10.97 13.85
N ALA A 28 0.87 -10.95 13.38
CA ALA A 28 -0.06 -12.06 13.56
C ALA A 28 0.29 -13.26 12.65
N THR A 29 1.00 -13.04 11.54
CA THR A 29 1.39 -14.08 10.58
C THR A 29 2.81 -14.60 10.84
N GLU A 30 3.12 -15.83 10.43
CA GLU A 30 4.49 -16.37 10.54
C GLU A 30 5.44 -15.64 9.60
N GLU A 31 5.01 -15.43 8.36
CA GLU A 31 5.75 -14.73 7.32
C GLU A 31 6.07 -13.30 7.72
N GLY A 32 5.13 -12.57 8.32
CA GLY A 32 5.37 -11.21 8.79
C GLY A 32 6.30 -11.14 10.00
N ARG A 33 6.24 -12.11 10.93
CA ARG A 33 7.18 -12.19 12.07
C ARG A 33 8.61 -12.53 11.63
N ALA A 34 8.78 -13.16 10.47
CA ALA A 34 10.11 -13.46 9.92
C ALA A 34 10.82 -12.22 9.33
N LEU A 35 10.09 -11.13 9.06
CA LEU A 35 10.64 -9.90 8.52
C LEU A 35 11.16 -9.00 9.64
N ALA A 36 12.26 -8.30 9.40
CA ALA A 36 12.60 -7.15 10.22
C ALA A 36 11.52 -6.05 10.05
N LEU A 37 11.36 -5.20 11.06
CA LEU A 37 10.38 -4.12 11.05
C LEU A 37 11.08 -2.76 11.04
N GLY A 38 10.82 -1.97 10.01
CA GLY A 38 11.24 -0.58 9.87
C GLY A 38 10.07 0.38 9.99
N ILE A 39 10.29 1.52 10.63
CA ILE A 39 9.29 2.58 10.76
C ILE A 39 9.89 3.91 10.30
N LEU A 40 9.28 4.51 9.27
CA LEU A 40 9.51 5.92 8.95
C LEU A 40 8.71 6.79 9.93
N ASP A 41 9.41 7.31 10.93
CA ASP A 41 8.87 8.15 11.99
C ASP A 41 8.72 9.60 11.49
N CYS A 42 7.49 9.98 11.12
CA CYS A 42 7.18 11.30 10.60
C CYS A 42 6.58 12.23 11.67
N GLY A 43 6.94 12.02 12.95
CA GLY A 43 6.45 12.80 14.08
C GLY A 43 5.58 12.00 15.04
N LEU A 44 6.00 10.77 15.36
CA LEU A 44 5.39 9.95 16.41
C LEU A 44 5.68 10.53 17.81
N THR A 45 4.75 10.35 18.75
CA THR A 45 5.01 10.70 20.17
C THR A 45 6.04 9.76 20.80
N GLU A 46 6.60 10.08 21.97
CA GLU A 46 7.53 9.15 22.64
C GLU A 46 6.85 7.82 23.01
N GLU A 47 5.60 7.86 23.45
CA GLU A 47 4.83 6.66 23.77
C GLU A 47 4.62 5.77 22.55
N GLN A 48 4.31 6.38 21.40
CA GLN A 48 4.15 5.67 20.13
C GLN A 48 5.47 5.07 19.63
N ARG A 49 6.58 5.82 19.77
CA ARG A 49 7.93 5.33 19.42
C ARG A 49 8.33 4.16 20.31
N GLN A 50 8.08 4.26 21.62
CA GLN A 50 8.33 3.19 22.57
C GLN A 50 7.52 1.94 22.24
N TRP A 51 6.24 2.09 21.92
CA TRP A 51 5.38 0.98 21.50
C TRP A 51 5.92 0.26 20.24
N CYS A 52 6.47 1.00 19.27
CA CYS A 52 7.12 0.43 18.08
C CYS A 52 8.41 -0.32 18.46
N ARG A 53 9.26 0.26 19.31
CA ARG A 53 10.52 -0.38 19.75
C ARG A 53 10.28 -1.69 20.51
N GLU A 54 9.25 -1.74 21.36
CA GLU A 54 8.83 -2.95 22.08
C GLU A 54 8.42 -4.09 21.13
N ARG A 55 8.07 -3.76 19.90
CA ARG A 55 7.74 -4.70 18.81
C ARG A 55 8.93 -5.05 17.93
N GLY A 56 10.14 -4.64 18.31
CA GLY A 56 11.37 -4.91 17.58
C GLY A 56 11.59 -3.99 16.37
N ALA A 57 10.87 -2.87 16.28
CA ALA A 57 11.03 -1.94 15.17
C ALA A 57 12.32 -1.12 15.27
N VAL A 58 12.96 -0.89 14.12
CA VAL A 58 13.94 0.18 13.93
C VAL A 58 13.21 1.41 13.42
N LEU A 59 13.39 2.54 14.09
CA LEU A 59 12.75 3.81 13.73
C LEU A 59 13.78 4.73 13.05
N VAL A 60 13.37 5.35 11.96
CA VAL A 60 14.18 6.32 11.21
C VAL A 60 13.31 7.52 10.89
N VAL A 61 13.80 8.73 11.18
CA VAL A 61 13.13 9.97 10.79
C VAL A 61 13.56 10.30 9.35
N PRO A 62 12.65 10.29 8.36
CA PRO A 62 13.02 10.64 6.99
C PRO A 62 13.35 12.13 6.87
N ALA A 63 14.25 12.44 5.95
CA ALA A 63 14.57 13.80 5.55
C ALA A 63 13.64 14.28 4.42
N TRP A 64 13.65 15.59 4.17
CA TRP A 64 13.14 16.13 2.90
C TRP A 64 14.19 15.90 1.81
N ASP A 65 14.08 14.78 1.11
CA ASP A 65 15.05 14.36 0.09
C ASP A 65 14.94 15.14 -1.23
N PHE A 66 13.83 15.87 -1.42
CA PHE A 66 13.56 16.70 -2.58
C PHE A 66 13.35 18.15 -2.17
N ASP A 67 13.79 19.06 -3.03
CA ASP A 67 13.43 20.47 -3.00
C ASP A 67 12.45 20.77 -4.14
N PHE A 68 11.31 21.38 -3.83
CA PHE A 68 10.24 21.62 -4.79
C PHE A 68 9.27 22.72 -4.32
N PRO A 69 8.55 23.39 -5.24
CA PRO A 69 7.59 24.44 -4.90
C PRO A 69 6.50 23.96 -3.95
N GLY A 70 6.17 24.77 -2.93
CA GLY A 70 5.10 24.46 -1.97
C GLY A 70 5.46 23.40 -0.91
N ARG A 71 6.68 22.85 -0.92
CA ARG A 71 7.15 21.86 0.09
C ARG A 71 6.95 22.35 1.52
N ASP A 72 7.25 23.61 1.80
CA ASP A 72 7.16 24.18 3.16
C ASP A 72 5.71 24.29 3.69
N GLU A 73 4.71 24.12 2.82
CA GLU A 73 3.29 24.08 3.18
C GLU A 73 2.83 22.65 3.57
N LEU A 74 3.64 21.64 3.24
CA LEU A 74 3.33 20.24 3.51
C LEU A 74 3.72 19.84 4.93
N ARG A 75 2.91 18.95 5.52
CA ARG A 75 3.20 18.38 6.84
C ARG A 75 4.26 17.29 6.75
N ASP A 76 4.97 17.08 7.85
CA ASP A 76 6.01 16.05 7.95
C ASP A 76 5.54 14.63 7.62
N GLY A 77 4.26 14.31 7.84
CA GLY A 77 3.67 13.04 7.39
C GLY A 77 3.84 12.76 5.88
N TYR A 78 3.96 13.81 5.06
CA TYR A 78 4.18 13.69 3.62
C TYR A 78 5.58 13.14 3.27
N LYS A 79 6.57 13.26 4.18
CA LYS A 79 7.91 12.68 4.00
C LYS A 79 7.85 11.15 3.83
N ALA A 80 6.83 10.49 4.40
CA ALA A 80 6.64 9.05 4.20
C ALA A 80 6.40 8.68 2.73
N LEU A 81 5.81 9.57 1.92
CA LEU A 81 5.59 9.36 0.49
C LEU A 81 6.89 9.57 -0.29
N THR A 82 7.60 10.65 -0.01
CA THR A 82 8.83 11.02 -0.74
C THR A 82 10.05 10.19 -0.35
N ALA A 83 10.05 9.55 0.81
CA ALA A 83 11.13 8.67 1.24
C ALA A 83 11.10 7.27 0.60
N ARG A 84 10.00 6.86 -0.04
CA ARG A 84 9.80 5.49 -0.58
C ARG A 84 10.88 5.07 -1.59
N PRO A 85 11.36 5.93 -2.52
CA PRO A 85 12.46 5.56 -3.41
C PRO A 85 13.81 5.34 -2.70
N PHE A 86 13.94 5.77 -1.43
CA PHE A 86 15.19 5.77 -0.68
C PHE A 86 15.21 4.81 0.50
N LEU A 87 14.26 3.87 0.58
CA LEU A 87 14.18 2.91 1.69
C LEU A 87 15.50 2.16 1.96
N PRO A 88 16.28 1.72 0.94
CA PRO A 88 17.58 1.10 1.19
C PRO A 88 18.60 1.99 1.88
N ARG A 89 18.55 3.31 1.66
CA ARG A 89 19.41 4.29 2.32
C ARG A 89 19.00 4.50 3.78
N TYR A 90 17.70 4.55 4.05
CA TYR A 90 17.19 4.73 5.41
C TYR A 90 17.33 3.48 6.28
N PHE A 91 17.21 2.28 5.68
CA PHE A 91 17.33 1.00 6.36
C PHE A 91 18.41 0.14 5.69
N PRO A 92 19.70 0.43 5.86
CA PRO A 92 20.75 -0.31 5.16
C PRO A 92 20.89 -1.75 5.66
N GLY A 93 21.35 -2.64 4.77
CA GLY A 93 21.77 -4.00 5.12
C GLY A 93 20.74 -5.10 4.87
N PHE A 94 19.61 -4.81 4.23
CA PHE A 94 18.65 -5.84 3.81
C PHE A 94 18.85 -6.17 2.33
N ASP A 95 18.47 -7.39 1.95
CA ASP A 95 18.51 -7.86 0.56
C ASP A 95 17.20 -7.53 -0.17
N LEU A 96 16.07 -7.57 0.55
CA LEU A 96 14.74 -7.23 0.05
C LEU A 96 14.05 -6.22 0.96
N TYR A 97 13.32 -5.30 0.34
CA TYR A 97 12.56 -4.25 1.00
C TYR A 97 11.10 -4.37 0.62
N LEU A 98 10.23 -4.49 1.61
CA LEU A 98 8.78 -4.46 1.44
C LEU A 98 8.25 -3.19 2.08
N TRP A 99 7.57 -2.35 1.31
CA TRP A 99 6.78 -1.25 1.84
C TRP A 99 5.34 -1.69 2.00
N ILE A 100 4.71 -1.27 3.09
CA ILE A 100 3.29 -1.46 3.37
C ILE A 100 2.73 -0.22 4.06
N ASP A 101 1.69 0.36 3.50
CA ASP A 101 1.04 1.55 4.05
C ASP A 101 0.42 1.27 5.43
N GLY A 102 0.40 2.30 6.28
CA GLY A 102 -0.13 2.18 7.63
C GLY A 102 -1.61 1.83 7.67
N ASP A 103 -2.38 2.13 6.61
CA ASP A 103 -3.79 1.76 6.45
C ASP A 103 -4.01 0.44 5.72
N CYS A 104 -2.96 -0.36 5.56
CA CYS A 104 -3.07 -1.77 5.21
C CYS A 104 -3.15 -2.64 6.46
N TRP A 105 -3.73 -3.83 6.33
CA TRP A 105 -3.49 -4.91 7.29
C TRP A 105 -3.42 -6.27 6.60
N VAL A 106 -2.54 -7.12 7.10
CA VAL A 106 -2.22 -8.45 6.57
C VAL A 106 -3.15 -9.48 7.18
N GLN A 107 -3.99 -10.07 6.36
CA GLN A 107 -4.86 -11.17 6.72
C GLN A 107 -4.22 -12.53 6.50
N GLN A 108 -3.44 -12.70 5.42
CA GLN A 108 -2.77 -13.95 5.07
C GLN A 108 -1.30 -13.70 4.76
N GLY A 109 -0.40 -14.40 5.45
CA GLY A 109 1.04 -14.19 5.34
C GLY A 109 1.64 -14.64 4.01
N ASP A 110 0.97 -15.55 3.28
CA ASP A 110 1.41 -15.99 1.96
C ASP A 110 1.44 -14.84 0.93
N ALA A 111 0.65 -13.78 1.13
CA ALA A 111 0.75 -12.56 0.33
C ALA A 111 2.12 -11.89 0.49
N LEU A 112 2.68 -11.84 1.70
CA LEU A 112 4.03 -11.32 1.95
C LEU A 112 5.10 -12.21 1.30
N ALA A 113 4.87 -13.53 1.27
CA ALA A 113 5.76 -14.46 0.58
C ALA A 113 5.78 -14.23 -0.93
N LEU A 114 4.63 -13.93 -1.55
CA LEU A 114 4.54 -13.58 -2.98
C LEU A 114 5.33 -12.30 -3.31
N PHE A 115 5.23 -11.25 -2.49
CA PHE A 115 6.05 -10.05 -2.66
C PHE A 115 7.54 -10.35 -2.64
N GLN A 116 8.01 -11.15 -1.68
CA GLN A 116 9.42 -11.55 -1.61
C GLN A 116 9.84 -12.37 -2.83
N GLN A 117 9.04 -13.36 -3.25
CA GLN A 117 9.34 -14.18 -4.42
C GLN A 117 9.48 -13.35 -5.70
N ALA A 118 8.57 -12.41 -5.91
CA ALA A 118 8.62 -11.50 -7.05
C ALA A 118 9.84 -10.57 -7.00
N ALA A 119 10.11 -9.96 -5.84
CA ALA A 119 11.24 -9.06 -5.65
C ALA A 119 12.60 -9.75 -5.88
N ARG A 120 12.75 -11.04 -5.50
CA ARG A 120 13.95 -11.85 -5.78
C ARG A 120 14.26 -12.00 -7.26
N THR A 121 13.28 -11.80 -8.14
CA THR A 121 13.52 -11.85 -9.60
C THR A 121 14.09 -10.55 -10.16
N GLY A 122 14.37 -9.55 -9.30
CA GLY A 122 14.85 -8.22 -9.71
C GLY A 122 13.74 -7.33 -10.29
N ARG A 123 12.47 -7.74 -10.15
CA ARG A 123 11.30 -6.99 -10.60
C ARG A 123 10.65 -6.25 -9.43
N LEU A 124 10.00 -5.12 -9.73
CA LEU A 124 9.07 -4.48 -8.79
C LEU A 124 7.88 -5.41 -8.54
N ALA A 125 7.78 -5.94 -7.32
CA ALA A 125 6.62 -6.70 -6.88
C ALA A 125 5.53 -5.72 -6.44
N VAL A 126 4.42 -5.65 -7.16
CA VAL A 126 3.34 -4.69 -6.89
C VAL A 126 2.02 -5.18 -7.47
N ALA A 127 0.90 -4.80 -6.87
CA ALA A 127 -0.42 -5.18 -7.39
C ALA A 127 -1.07 -4.01 -8.15
N PRO A 128 -1.47 -4.21 -9.40
CA PRO A 128 -2.35 -3.28 -10.10
C PRO A 128 -3.78 -3.33 -9.53
N GLU A 129 -4.46 -2.20 -9.52
CA GLU A 129 -5.87 -2.06 -9.15
C GLU A 129 -6.77 -2.59 -10.27
N ILE A 130 -6.76 -3.90 -10.49
CA ILE A 130 -7.61 -4.58 -11.48
C ILE A 130 -8.17 -5.87 -10.91
N HIS A 131 -9.49 -5.95 -10.88
CA HIS A 131 -10.21 -7.16 -10.51
C HIS A 131 -11.65 -7.08 -11.04
N ARG A 132 -12.25 -8.23 -11.36
CA ARG A 132 -13.63 -8.32 -11.90
C ARG A 132 -14.69 -7.66 -11.02
N SER A 133 -14.41 -7.50 -9.73
CA SER A 133 -15.32 -6.89 -8.75
C SER A 133 -15.12 -5.39 -8.54
N MET A 134 -14.05 -4.80 -9.08
CA MET A 134 -13.74 -3.40 -8.82
C MET A 134 -14.60 -2.45 -9.65
N ARG A 135 -15.14 -1.41 -9.00
CA ARG A 135 -16.15 -0.52 -9.58
C ARG A 135 -15.69 0.27 -10.80
N HIS A 136 -14.40 0.60 -10.90
CA HIS A 136 -13.87 1.45 -11.98
C HIS A 136 -13.85 0.75 -13.34
N TYR A 137 -13.84 -0.59 -13.38
CA TYR A 137 -14.03 -1.37 -14.60
C TYR A 137 -15.49 -1.80 -14.83
N GLN A 138 -16.42 -1.22 -14.07
CA GLN A 138 -17.86 -1.47 -14.20
C GLN A 138 -18.60 -0.17 -14.48
N HIS A 139 -18.85 0.64 -13.45
CA HIS A 139 -19.73 1.82 -13.52
C HIS A 139 -19.07 3.12 -13.04
N ALA A 140 -17.88 3.04 -12.44
CA ALA A 140 -17.16 4.20 -11.91
C ALA A 140 -15.95 4.61 -12.76
N TRP A 141 -15.90 4.20 -14.04
CA TRP A 141 -14.79 4.53 -14.94
C TRP A 141 -14.57 6.04 -15.05
N THR A 142 -15.64 6.82 -15.26
CA THR A 142 -15.54 8.28 -15.41
C THR A 142 -14.93 8.93 -14.17
N GLU A 143 -15.34 8.53 -12.97
CA GLU A 143 -14.76 9.03 -11.71
C GLU A 143 -13.26 8.70 -11.65
N PHE A 144 -12.93 7.42 -11.86
CA PHE A 144 -11.55 6.93 -11.82
C PHE A 144 -10.65 7.63 -12.85
N SER A 145 -11.09 7.72 -14.10
CA SER A 145 -10.31 8.34 -15.18
C SER A 145 -10.17 9.84 -14.99
N THR A 146 -11.14 10.50 -14.37
CA THR A 146 -11.09 11.95 -14.09
C THR A 146 -10.04 12.24 -13.03
N ILE A 147 -10.08 11.53 -11.90
CA ILE A 147 -9.16 11.74 -10.78
C ILE A 147 -7.73 11.36 -11.19
N ASN A 148 -7.54 10.13 -11.70
CA ASN A 148 -6.19 9.68 -12.06
C ASN A 148 -5.65 10.41 -13.29
N GLY A 149 -6.50 10.74 -14.27
CA GLY A 149 -6.09 11.54 -15.43
C GLY A 149 -5.58 12.93 -15.02
N ALA A 150 -6.30 13.61 -14.12
CA ALA A 150 -5.87 14.90 -13.58
C ALA A 150 -4.56 14.78 -12.77
N ALA A 151 -4.39 13.69 -12.00
CA ALA A 151 -3.16 13.44 -11.27
C ALA A 151 -1.96 13.23 -12.22
N PHE A 152 -2.11 12.41 -13.27
CA PHE A 152 -1.08 12.24 -14.31
C PHE A 152 -0.75 13.57 -15.02
N GLU A 153 -1.77 14.34 -15.41
CA GLU A 153 -1.57 15.59 -16.15
C GLU A 153 -0.87 16.66 -15.29
N SER A 154 -1.25 16.76 -14.02
CA SER A 154 -0.63 17.70 -13.09
C SER A 154 0.85 17.34 -12.80
N CYS A 155 1.14 16.06 -12.59
CA CYS A 155 2.49 15.56 -12.32
C CYS A 155 3.40 15.57 -13.56
N PHE A 156 2.86 15.35 -14.76
CA PHE A 156 3.64 15.19 -15.99
C PHE A 156 3.10 16.03 -17.14
N ASP A 157 2.24 15.49 -17.99
CA ASP A 157 1.63 16.23 -19.08
C ASP A 157 0.38 15.49 -19.57
N ARG A 158 -0.37 16.19 -20.42
CA ARG A 158 -1.62 15.68 -20.96
C ARG A 158 -1.42 14.43 -21.81
N ASP A 159 -0.35 14.37 -22.60
CA ASP A 159 -0.06 13.21 -23.47
C ASP A 159 0.22 11.95 -22.63
N THR A 160 0.96 12.12 -21.53
CA THR A 160 1.21 11.08 -20.53
C THR A 160 -0.10 10.65 -19.86
N ALA A 161 -0.94 11.59 -19.45
CA ALA A 161 -2.23 11.30 -18.84
C ALA A 161 -3.16 10.50 -19.78
N GLU A 162 -3.34 10.95 -21.01
CA GLU A 162 -4.24 10.31 -21.99
C GLU A 162 -3.82 8.87 -22.34
N ARG A 163 -2.51 8.60 -22.28
CA ARG A 163 -1.96 7.26 -22.52
C ARG A 163 -2.02 6.37 -21.29
N LEU A 164 -1.60 6.88 -20.13
CA LEU A 164 -1.44 6.06 -18.92
C LEU A 164 -2.74 5.82 -18.17
N VAL A 165 -3.74 6.71 -18.27
CA VAL A 165 -5.05 6.53 -17.62
C VAL A 165 -5.77 5.24 -18.04
N ARG A 166 -5.39 4.66 -19.19
CA ARG A 166 -5.97 3.42 -19.74
C ARG A 166 -5.43 2.15 -19.07
N TYR A 167 -4.30 2.25 -18.39
CA TYR A 167 -3.69 1.12 -17.69
C TYR A 167 -4.32 0.96 -16.30
N PRO A 168 -4.37 -0.26 -15.75
CA PRO A 168 -4.62 -0.44 -14.33
C PRO A 168 -3.63 0.35 -13.50
N LEU A 169 -4.13 1.23 -12.63
CA LEU A 169 -3.28 1.99 -11.74
C LEU A 169 -2.53 1.02 -10.82
N ILE A 170 -1.22 1.15 -10.76
CA ILE A 170 -0.39 0.45 -9.79
C ILE A 170 -0.53 1.19 -8.45
N ASN A 171 -1.01 0.50 -7.42
CA ASN A 171 -1.17 1.07 -6.08
C ASN A 171 0.17 1.02 -5.33
N ALA A 172 0.70 2.18 -4.95
CA ALA A 172 2.00 2.28 -4.29
C ALA A 172 1.97 1.94 -2.79
N GLY A 173 0.81 1.58 -2.24
CA GLY A 173 0.66 1.29 -0.82
C GLY A 173 1.19 -0.07 -0.38
N VAL A 174 1.47 -0.99 -1.30
CA VAL A 174 2.24 -2.22 -0.99
C VAL A 174 3.12 -2.57 -2.17
N PHE A 175 4.43 -2.61 -1.96
CA PHE A 175 5.39 -3.05 -2.98
C PHE A 175 6.60 -3.72 -2.36
N ALA A 176 7.36 -4.48 -3.15
CA ALA A 176 8.67 -4.97 -2.75
C ALA A 176 9.70 -4.93 -3.88
N LEU A 177 10.96 -4.72 -3.50
CA LEU A 177 12.11 -4.60 -4.39
C LEU A 177 13.37 -5.18 -3.75
N ALA A 178 14.30 -5.66 -4.57
CA ALA A 178 15.65 -5.98 -4.13
C ALA A 178 16.45 -4.71 -3.80
N ALA A 179 17.43 -4.82 -2.91
CA ALA A 179 18.24 -3.70 -2.43
C ALA A 179 18.95 -2.92 -3.55
N ASP A 180 19.41 -3.63 -4.57
CA ASP A 180 20.18 -3.13 -5.71
C ASP A 180 19.32 -2.87 -6.96
N ALA A 181 17.99 -2.93 -6.83
CA ALA A 181 17.10 -2.73 -7.96
C ALA A 181 17.24 -1.31 -8.56
N PRO A 182 17.40 -1.16 -9.88
CA PRO A 182 17.54 0.16 -10.52
C PRO A 182 16.28 1.03 -10.36
N HIS A 183 15.15 0.40 -10.02
CA HIS A 183 13.86 1.05 -9.76
C HIS A 183 13.95 2.12 -8.68
N TRP A 184 14.80 1.96 -7.66
CA TRP A 184 14.95 2.96 -6.60
C TRP A 184 15.38 4.31 -7.17
N GLN A 185 16.43 4.32 -7.99
CA GLN A 185 16.93 5.54 -8.61
C GLN A 185 15.95 6.06 -9.66
N GLY A 186 15.44 5.19 -10.54
CA GLY A 186 14.51 5.62 -11.58
C GLY A 186 13.22 6.22 -11.01
N TRP A 187 12.71 5.67 -9.91
CA TRP A 187 11.55 6.23 -9.22
C TRP A 187 11.89 7.56 -8.55
N ALA A 188 13.05 7.69 -7.91
CA ALA A 188 13.50 8.94 -7.31
C ALA A 188 13.61 10.07 -8.36
N ASP A 189 14.18 9.76 -9.53
CA ASP A 189 14.33 10.74 -10.62
C ASP A 189 12.97 11.25 -11.11
N LEU A 190 12.04 10.33 -11.43
CA LEU A 190 10.70 10.69 -11.89
C LEU A 190 9.86 11.39 -10.82
N LEU A 191 10.00 10.98 -9.55
CA LEU A 191 9.33 11.65 -8.44
C LEU A 191 9.84 13.07 -8.27
N GLY A 192 11.15 13.28 -8.38
CA GLY A 192 11.76 14.61 -8.35
C GLY A 192 11.24 15.53 -9.45
N GLU A 193 11.12 15.02 -10.68
CA GLU A 193 10.52 15.74 -11.81
C GLU A 193 9.06 16.11 -11.54
N ALA A 194 8.25 15.15 -11.11
CA ALA A 194 6.83 15.33 -10.88
C ALA A 194 6.53 16.30 -9.73
N LEU A 195 7.34 16.28 -8.66
CA LEU A 195 7.22 17.19 -7.52
C LEU A 195 7.48 18.66 -7.90
N GLN A 196 8.24 18.94 -8.96
CA GLN A 196 8.40 20.32 -9.45
C GLN A 196 7.09 20.93 -9.97
N ARG A 197 6.09 20.08 -10.23
CA ARG A 197 4.81 20.49 -10.81
C ARG A 197 3.64 20.33 -9.86
N SER A 198 3.59 19.20 -9.14
CA SER A 198 2.47 18.86 -8.28
C SER A 198 2.89 17.92 -7.15
N PRO A 199 2.46 18.19 -5.90
CA PRO A 199 2.57 17.24 -4.78
C PRO A 199 1.37 16.27 -4.68
N ASP A 200 0.41 16.31 -5.60
CA ASP A 200 -0.78 15.46 -5.52
C ASP A 200 -0.53 14.06 -6.09
N MET A 201 -0.68 13.03 -5.25
CA MET A 201 -0.49 11.60 -5.59
C MET A 201 0.86 11.26 -6.24
N THR A 202 1.85 12.14 -6.09
CA THR A 202 3.04 12.19 -6.95
C THR A 202 3.89 10.92 -6.89
N ASP A 203 4.04 10.30 -5.73
CA ASP A 203 4.82 9.08 -5.57
C ASP A 203 4.18 7.90 -6.33
N GLN A 204 2.86 7.74 -6.25
CA GLN A 204 2.13 6.72 -6.98
C GLN A 204 2.13 6.99 -8.48
N ILE A 205 1.92 8.24 -8.90
CA ILE A 205 1.93 8.62 -10.31
C ILE A 205 3.31 8.40 -10.93
N ALA A 206 4.39 8.80 -10.24
CA ALA A 206 5.75 8.55 -10.69
C ALA A 206 6.06 7.05 -10.80
N LEU A 207 5.57 6.22 -9.87
CA LEU A 207 5.73 4.76 -9.94
C LEU A 207 5.02 4.17 -11.17
N ASN A 208 3.84 4.67 -11.50
CA ASN A 208 3.10 4.24 -12.69
C ASN A 208 3.81 4.65 -14.00
N VAL A 209 4.34 5.87 -14.06
CA VAL A 209 5.17 6.31 -15.20
C VAL A 209 6.44 5.46 -15.32
N LEU A 210 7.11 5.16 -14.20
CA LEU A 210 8.30 4.30 -14.19
C LEU A 210 8.05 2.95 -14.87
N VAL A 211 6.92 2.32 -14.54
CA VAL A 211 6.58 1.00 -15.07
C VAL A 211 6.03 1.08 -16.50
N TYR A 212 4.97 1.87 -16.72
CA TYR A 212 4.22 1.83 -17.98
C TYR A 212 4.81 2.71 -19.08
N ASP A 213 5.58 3.74 -18.74
CA ASP A 213 6.23 4.61 -19.72
C ASP A 213 7.73 4.30 -19.87
N LYS A 214 8.45 4.18 -18.75
CA LYS A 214 9.90 3.93 -18.79
C LYS A 214 10.26 2.44 -18.91
N GLY A 215 9.28 1.54 -18.83
CA GLY A 215 9.45 0.12 -19.12
C GLY A 215 10.23 -0.65 -18.04
N PHE A 216 10.27 -0.14 -16.81
CA PHE A 216 10.90 -0.87 -15.70
C PHE A 216 10.15 -2.17 -15.42
N ALA A 217 10.91 -3.25 -15.26
CA ALA A 217 10.33 -4.58 -15.09
C ALA A 217 9.54 -4.68 -13.78
N HIS A 218 8.30 -5.17 -13.86
CA HIS A 218 7.46 -5.40 -12.69
C HIS A 218 6.84 -6.79 -12.77
N GLU A 219 6.48 -7.32 -11.61
CA GLU A 219 5.67 -8.53 -11.47
C GLU A 219 4.28 -8.10 -10.95
N PRO A 220 3.23 -8.14 -11.79
CA PRO A 220 1.89 -7.73 -11.40
C PRO A 220 1.25 -8.80 -10.50
N LEU A 221 1.35 -8.60 -9.18
CA LEU A 221 0.78 -9.54 -8.22
C LEU A 221 -0.75 -9.54 -8.25
N PRO A 222 -1.40 -10.66 -7.86
CA PRO A 222 -2.86 -10.73 -7.75
C PRO A 222 -3.44 -9.63 -6.86
N SER A 223 -4.64 -9.15 -7.17
CA SER A 223 -5.30 -8.07 -6.42
C SER A 223 -5.51 -8.38 -4.93
N ARG A 224 -5.56 -9.66 -4.53
CA ARG A 224 -5.60 -10.06 -3.11
C ARG A 224 -4.36 -9.63 -2.32
N CYS A 225 -3.25 -9.32 -2.97
CA CYS A 225 -2.02 -8.86 -2.35
C CYS A 225 -2.04 -7.37 -1.95
N ASN A 226 -2.97 -6.58 -2.47
CA ASN A 226 -3.22 -5.21 -2.07
C ASN A 226 -4.65 -4.86 -2.51
N TRP A 227 -5.64 -5.15 -1.66
CA TRP A 227 -7.05 -5.00 -2.01
C TRP A 227 -7.58 -3.60 -1.61
N PRO A 228 -7.71 -2.65 -2.54
CA PRO A 228 -8.25 -1.32 -2.27
C PRO A 228 -9.75 -1.41 -1.97
N VAL A 229 -10.11 -1.28 -0.70
CA VAL A 229 -11.50 -1.44 -0.23
C VAL A 229 -12.46 -0.47 -0.92
N HIS A 230 -12.01 0.76 -1.24
CA HIS A 230 -12.87 1.76 -1.89
C HIS A 230 -13.32 1.35 -3.30
N HIS A 231 -12.58 0.45 -3.96
CA HIS A 231 -12.94 -0.08 -5.27
C HIS A 231 -13.92 -1.24 -5.20
N ALA A 232 -13.82 -2.07 -4.16
CA ALA A 232 -14.73 -3.18 -3.92
C ALA A 232 -14.74 -3.56 -2.44
N THR A 233 -15.89 -3.41 -1.78
CA THR A 233 -16.07 -3.91 -0.41
C THR A 233 -15.90 -5.43 -0.42
N PRO A 234 -15.03 -6.01 0.44
CA PRO A 234 -14.89 -7.46 0.54
C PRO A 234 -16.17 -8.11 1.08
N ALA A 235 -16.32 -9.41 0.85
CA ALA A 235 -17.32 -10.21 1.56
C ALA A 235 -16.68 -10.84 2.81
N TRP A 236 -17.50 -11.20 3.80
CA TRP A 236 -17.06 -11.96 4.97
C TRP A 236 -17.46 -13.42 4.82
N ASP A 237 -16.49 -14.32 4.88
CA ASP A 237 -16.74 -15.76 4.96
C ASP A 237 -16.84 -16.19 6.42
N ALA A 238 -18.05 -16.56 6.85
CA ALA A 238 -18.31 -16.95 8.22
C ALA A 238 -17.62 -18.27 8.61
N ALA A 239 -17.45 -19.21 7.68
CA ALA A 239 -16.83 -20.50 7.95
C ALA A 239 -15.32 -20.37 8.15
N ARG A 240 -14.66 -19.55 7.31
CA ARG A 240 -13.22 -19.28 7.41
C ARG A 240 -12.89 -18.16 8.41
N SER A 241 -13.86 -17.32 8.76
CA SER A 241 -13.66 -16.08 9.51
C SER A 241 -12.62 -15.16 8.85
N LEU A 242 -12.78 -14.95 7.54
CA LEU A 242 -11.88 -14.15 6.70
C LEU A 242 -12.67 -13.22 5.79
N PHE A 243 -12.06 -12.09 5.45
CA PHE A 243 -12.46 -11.31 4.30
C PHE A 243 -12.01 -12.01 3.01
N VAL A 244 -12.91 -12.06 2.05
CA VAL A 244 -12.73 -12.76 0.78
C VAL A 244 -13.12 -11.84 -0.36
N GLU A 245 -12.67 -12.18 -1.57
CA GLU A 245 -13.17 -11.54 -2.78
C GLU A 245 -14.71 -11.59 -2.80
N PRO A 246 -15.40 -10.51 -3.18
CA PRO A 246 -16.86 -10.48 -3.13
C PRO A 246 -17.52 -11.29 -4.26
N ALA A 247 -16.76 -11.75 -5.26
CA ALA A 247 -17.22 -12.61 -6.35
C ALA A 247 -16.63 -14.01 -6.24
N MET A 248 -17.37 -15.03 -6.71
CA MET A 248 -16.90 -16.43 -6.76
C MET A 248 -15.52 -16.52 -7.44
N PRO A 249 -14.59 -17.38 -6.97
CA PRO A 249 -14.80 -18.45 -5.99
C PRO A 249 -14.64 -18.01 -4.51
N TYR A 250 -14.66 -16.70 -4.23
CA TYR A 250 -14.49 -16.15 -2.88
C TYR A 250 -13.12 -16.49 -2.28
N ASP A 251 -12.06 -16.23 -3.05
CA ASP A 251 -10.69 -16.44 -2.57
C ASP A 251 -10.39 -15.52 -1.37
N PRO A 252 -9.65 -16.00 -0.35
CA PRO A 252 -9.24 -15.14 0.75
C PRO A 252 -8.48 -13.92 0.26
N LEU A 253 -8.68 -12.78 0.89
CA LEU A 253 -7.81 -11.63 0.70
C LEU A 253 -6.52 -11.81 1.50
N GLY A 254 -5.40 -11.34 0.96
CA GLY A 254 -4.10 -11.37 1.59
C GLY A 254 -3.85 -10.12 2.42
N ILE A 255 -3.96 -8.96 1.78
CA ILE A 255 -3.78 -7.64 2.40
C ILE A 255 -4.99 -6.77 2.05
N LEU A 256 -5.66 -6.25 3.06
CA LEU A 256 -6.72 -5.26 2.89
C LEU A 256 -6.11 -3.87 2.98
N HIS A 257 -6.47 -2.97 2.08
CA HIS A 257 -5.96 -1.61 2.05
C HIS A 257 -7.10 -0.59 2.16
N LEU A 258 -7.17 0.10 3.32
CA LEU A 258 -8.21 1.07 3.69
C LEU A 258 -7.99 2.46 3.04
N THR A 259 -7.75 2.42 1.75
CA THR A 259 -7.58 3.56 0.83
C THR A 259 -8.65 4.65 0.95
N ILE A 260 -8.23 5.89 0.71
CA ILE A 260 -9.07 7.11 0.64
C ILE A 260 -9.94 7.29 1.90
N TYR A 261 -11.27 7.24 1.76
CA TYR A 261 -12.22 7.53 2.83
C TYR A 261 -12.47 6.30 3.71
N THR A 262 -12.11 5.09 3.25
CA THR A 262 -12.49 3.84 3.92
C THR A 262 -11.78 3.66 5.27
N LYS A 263 -10.55 4.17 5.44
CA LYS A 263 -9.84 4.25 6.74
C LYS A 263 -10.52 5.10 7.81
N ARG A 264 -11.43 5.99 7.42
CA ARG A 264 -12.16 6.88 8.35
C ARG A 264 -13.48 6.26 8.81
N LEU A 265 -13.90 5.15 8.22
CA LEU A 265 -15.17 4.50 8.54
C LEU A 265 -14.99 3.56 9.73
N ALA A 266 -15.92 3.63 10.70
CA ALA A 266 -15.96 2.69 11.81
C ALA A 266 -16.38 1.27 11.37
N ALA A 267 -17.24 1.19 10.35
CA ALA A 267 -17.73 -0.03 9.74
C ALA A 267 -18.06 0.20 8.26
N LEU A 268 -18.11 -0.90 7.51
CA LEU A 268 -18.65 -0.98 6.16
C LEU A 268 -19.76 -2.03 6.09
N ASP A 269 -20.69 -1.81 5.17
CA ASP A 269 -21.72 -2.78 4.82
C ASP A 269 -21.09 -3.96 4.07
N VAL A 270 -20.89 -5.06 4.78
CA VAL A 270 -20.20 -6.27 4.29
C VAL A 270 -21.21 -7.40 4.10
N ARG A 271 -21.17 -8.04 2.93
CA ARG A 271 -21.99 -9.22 2.64
C ARG A 271 -21.45 -10.44 3.38
N GLU A 272 -22.32 -11.13 4.10
CA GLU A 272 -22.01 -12.36 4.85
C GLU A 272 -22.20 -13.59 3.96
N LEU A 273 -21.19 -14.46 3.93
CA LEU A 273 -21.17 -15.73 3.19
C LEU A 273 -21.17 -16.90 4.17
N GLY A 274 -22.18 -17.75 4.07
CA GLY A 274 -22.38 -18.88 4.97
C GLY A 274 -22.78 -18.45 6.40
N GLY A 275 -22.93 -19.44 7.28
CA GLY A 275 -23.35 -19.21 8.67
C GLY A 275 -24.81 -18.74 8.82
N PRO A 276 -25.21 -18.32 10.04
CA PRO A 276 -26.59 -17.92 10.34
C PRO A 276 -27.08 -16.68 9.58
N HIS A 277 -26.16 -15.86 9.08
CA HIS A 277 -26.44 -14.58 8.42
C HIS A 277 -26.17 -14.63 6.91
N ALA A 278 -26.14 -15.82 6.32
CA ALA A 278 -25.79 -16.00 4.91
C ALA A 278 -26.68 -15.14 3.99
N GLY A 279 -26.04 -14.30 3.17
CA GLY A 279 -26.73 -13.39 2.23
C GLY A 279 -27.14 -12.05 2.84
N GLU A 280 -27.04 -11.87 4.16
CA GLU A 280 -27.24 -10.58 4.81
C GLU A 280 -26.08 -9.62 4.52
N VAL A 281 -26.37 -8.32 4.60
CA VAL A 281 -25.36 -7.25 4.60
C VAL A 281 -25.35 -6.65 5.99
N ARG A 282 -24.17 -6.62 6.62
CA ARG A 282 -24.01 -6.20 8.01
C ARG A 282 -22.86 -5.23 8.16
N GLY A 283 -23.01 -4.28 9.09
CA GLY A 283 -21.93 -3.38 9.48
C GLY A 283 -20.77 -4.17 10.08
N ARG A 284 -19.58 -4.06 9.50
CA ARG A 284 -18.38 -4.74 9.98
C ARG A 284 -17.18 -3.81 9.94
N SER A 285 -16.42 -3.79 11.03
CA SER A 285 -15.14 -3.07 11.06
C SER A 285 -14.13 -3.78 10.17
N LEU A 286 -13.47 -3.01 9.31
CA LEU A 286 -12.32 -3.48 8.53
C LEU A 286 -10.97 -3.16 9.20
N ARG A 287 -10.99 -2.58 10.41
CA ARG A 287 -9.80 -2.37 11.24
C ARG A 287 -9.36 -3.70 11.84
N TRP A 288 -8.06 -3.99 11.87
CA TRP A 288 -7.56 -5.22 12.48
C TRP A 288 -7.94 -5.28 13.98
N PRO A 289 -8.36 -6.44 14.52
CA PRO A 289 -8.39 -7.76 13.89
C PRO A 289 -9.66 -8.08 13.07
N GLY A 290 -10.60 -7.15 12.91
CA GLY A 290 -11.75 -7.29 12.00
C GLY A 290 -12.77 -8.38 12.38
N ARG A 291 -12.74 -8.85 13.64
CA ARG A 291 -13.41 -10.11 14.05
C ARG A 291 -14.87 -9.97 14.45
N THR A 292 -15.39 -8.76 14.65
CA THR A 292 -16.74 -8.57 15.20
C THR A 292 -17.58 -7.72 14.25
N ALA A 293 -18.75 -8.24 13.87
CA ALA A 293 -19.82 -7.44 13.28
C ALA A 293 -20.33 -6.46 14.34
N ILE A 294 -20.64 -5.23 13.92
CA ILE A 294 -21.21 -4.18 14.77
C ILE A 294 -22.74 -4.31 14.78
#